data_AF-A0A845GIM0-F1
#
_entry.id   AF-A0A845GIM0-F1
#
_cell.length_a   1.000
_cell.length_b   1.000
_cell.length_c   1.000
_cell.angle_alpha   90.00
_cell.angle_beta   90.00
_cell.angle_gamma   90.00
#
_symmetry.space_group_name_H-M   'P 1'
#
loop_
_entity.id
_entity.type
_entity.pdbx_description
1 polymer ?
#
loop_
_entity_poly.entity_id
_entity_poly.type
_entity_poly.pdbx_seq_one_letter_code
_entity_poly.pdbx_strand_id
1 'polypeptide(L)'
;MALTYRDKLRLVKDIAPGAIWRNIKTGRTATLVERCGMDLVIVHQSGRRTKKQDHYFAANFEPAMQKSDTVEQKADASTIHLSPNEKDWLVKMSTAPRQTIKLIDEPNLRALNGLVRKGMATSVHGTFWTITDLGVQRCTTIY
;
A
#
# COMPACT_ATOMS: atom_id res chain seq x y z
N MET A 1 19.75 -5.70 -0.17
CA MET A 1 20.56 -6.43 -1.17
C MET A 1 20.37 -5.74 -2.51
N ALA A 2 21.44 -5.27 -3.16
CA ALA A 2 21.33 -4.66 -4.49
C ALA A 2 21.12 -5.76 -5.54
N LEU A 3 20.08 -5.63 -6.36
CA LEU A 3 19.81 -6.58 -7.46
C LEU A 3 20.94 -6.55 -8.48
N THR A 4 21.40 -7.73 -8.92
CA THR A 4 22.41 -7.81 -9.98
C THR A 4 21.82 -7.38 -11.32
N TYR A 5 22.65 -7.00 -12.29
CA TYR A 5 22.19 -6.61 -13.63
C TYR A 5 21.39 -7.73 -14.33
N ARG A 6 21.76 -9.00 -14.12
CA ARG A 6 21.02 -10.16 -14.64
C ARG A 6 19.63 -10.28 -14.05
N ASP A 7 19.50 -10.04 -12.75
CA ASP A 7 18.19 -10.08 -12.07
C ASP A 7 17.30 -8.94 -12.56
N LYS A 8 17.86 -7.74 -12.72
CA LYS A 8 17.16 -6.59 -13.31
C LYS A 8 16.66 -6.89 -14.72
N LEU A 9 17.48 -7.50 -15.57
CA LEU A 9 17.07 -7.89 -16.92
C LEU A 9 15.93 -8.90 -16.93
N ARG A 10 15.93 -9.89 -16.02
CA ARG A 10 14.80 -10.83 -15.88
C ARG A 10 13.52 -10.10 -15.48
N LEU A 11 13.59 -9.26 -14.46
CA LEU A 11 12.44 -8.45 -14.00
C LEU A 11 11.88 -7.55 -15.11
N VAL A 12 12.74 -7.00 -15.96
CA VAL A 12 12.33 -6.17 -17.09
C VAL A 12 11.68 -7.00 -18.21
N LYS A 13 12.04 -8.28 -18.39
CA LYS A 13 11.37 -9.15 -19.37
C LYS A 13 9.97 -9.53 -18.94
N ASP A 14 9.80 -9.83 -17.66
CA ASP A 14 8.54 -10.28 -17.06
C ASP A 14 7.67 -9.11 -16.54
N ILE A 15 8.01 -7.88 -16.93
CA ILE A 15 7.34 -6.67 -16.46
C ILE A 15 5.90 -6.59 -16.99
N ALA A 16 4.94 -6.41 -16.09
CA ALA A 16 3.55 -6.17 -16.45
C ALA A 16 3.29 -4.70 -16.83
N PRO A 17 2.38 -4.42 -17.78
CA PRO A 17 1.80 -3.10 -17.96
C PRO A 17 1.29 -2.50 -16.64
N GLY A 18 1.53 -1.22 -16.41
CA GLY A 18 1.19 -0.53 -15.16
C GLY A 18 2.30 -0.57 -14.09
N ALA A 19 3.36 -1.36 -14.29
CA ALA A 19 4.49 -1.39 -13.35
C ALA A 19 5.22 -0.04 -13.29
N ILE A 20 5.49 0.44 -12.09
CA ILE A 20 6.18 1.72 -11.84
C ILE A 20 7.65 1.44 -11.55
N TRP A 21 8.52 2.15 -12.26
CA TRP A 21 9.96 2.02 -12.15
C TRP A 21 10.58 3.38 -11.88
N ARG A 22 11.65 3.39 -11.09
CA ARG A 22 12.37 4.60 -10.71
C ARG A 22 13.67 4.69 -11.49
N ASN A 23 13.94 5.84 -12.09
CA ASN A 23 15.22 6.11 -12.73
C ASN A 23 16.30 6.30 -11.66
N ILE A 24 17.38 5.53 -11.75
CA ILE A 24 18.44 5.48 -10.74
C ILE A 24 19.20 6.82 -10.66
N LYS A 25 19.39 7.51 -11.79
CA LYS A 25 20.16 8.77 -11.86
C LYS A 25 19.35 9.98 -11.41
N THR A 26 18.09 10.06 -11.84
CA THR A 26 17.26 11.25 -11.65
C THR A 26 16.24 11.10 -10.53
N GLY A 27 16.03 9.89 -10.02
CA GLY A 27 15.03 9.58 -9.01
C GLY A 27 13.57 9.66 -9.48
N ARG A 28 13.32 10.06 -10.74
CA ARG A 28 11.98 10.21 -11.32
C ARG A 28 11.37 8.86 -11.67
N THR A 29 10.04 8.78 -11.63
CA THR A 29 9.32 7.56 -11.96
C THR A 29 8.93 7.49 -13.44
N ALA A 30 8.81 6.27 -13.93
CA ALA A 30 8.21 5.95 -15.22
C ALA A 30 7.32 4.73 -15.07
N THR A 31 6.15 4.77 -15.70
CA THR A 31 5.18 3.68 -15.71
C THR A 31 5.29 2.96 -17.04
N LEU A 32 5.35 1.63 -17.02
CA LEU A 32 5.24 0.85 -18.24
C LEU A 32 3.79 0.88 -18.74
N VAL A 33 3.61 1.17 -20.02
CA VAL A 33 2.28 1.17 -20.67
C VAL A 33 2.06 -0.13 -21.42
N GLU A 34 3.04 -0.52 -22.24
CA GLU A 34 2.92 -1.70 -23.11
C GLU A 34 4.31 -2.15 -23.56
N ARG A 35 4.38 -3.38 -24.06
CA ARG A 35 5.56 -3.92 -24.74
C ARG A 35 5.26 -4.01 -26.22
N CYS A 36 6.13 -3.45 -27.05
CA CYS A 36 6.02 -3.44 -28.50
C CYS A 36 7.24 -4.17 -29.08
N GLY A 37 7.11 -5.48 -29.28
CA GLY A 37 8.23 -6.34 -29.69
C GLY A 37 9.35 -6.35 -28.65
N MET A 38 10.54 -5.89 -29.03
CA MET A 38 11.72 -5.81 -28.16
C MET A 38 11.80 -4.51 -27.34
N ASP A 39 10.89 -3.57 -27.58
CA ASP A 39 10.89 -2.27 -26.91
C ASP A 39 9.78 -2.18 -25.85
N LEU A 40 10.13 -1.54 -24.74
CA LEU A 40 9.23 -1.12 -23.68
C LEU A 40 8.73 0.28 -23.97
N VAL A 41 7.42 0.46 -23.92
CA VAL A 41 6.80 1.77 -24.03
C VAL A 41 6.50 2.27 -22.61
N ILE A 42 7.21 3.31 -22.20
CA ILE A 42 7.10 3.88 -20.86
C ILE A 42 6.56 5.31 -20.93
N VAL A 43 5.83 5.72 -19.89
CA VAL A 43 5.40 7.09 -19.65
C VAL A 43 6.14 7.61 -18.43
N HIS A 44 6.93 8.66 -18.62
CA HIS A 44 7.66 9.33 -17.56
C HIS A 44 6.69 10.13 -16.68
N GLN A 45 7.09 10.44 -15.45
CA GLN A 45 6.34 11.31 -14.53
C GLN A 45 5.91 12.65 -15.14
N SER A 46 6.66 13.17 -16.13
CA SER A 46 6.31 14.39 -16.86
C SER A 46 5.19 14.21 -17.90
N GLY A 47 4.61 13.01 -18.03
CA GLY A 47 3.64 12.64 -19.07
C GLY A 47 4.26 12.29 -20.42
N ARG A 48 5.59 12.44 -20.58
CA ARG A 48 6.27 12.11 -21.84
C ARG A 48 6.26 10.60 -22.07
N ARG A 49 5.86 10.15 -23.26
CA ARG A 49 5.93 8.75 -23.68
C ARG A 49 7.22 8.50 -24.47
N THR A 50 7.93 7.42 -24.17
CA THR A 50 9.16 7.03 -24.89
C THR A 50 9.27 5.52 -25.03
N LYS A 51 9.97 5.06 -26.08
CA LYS A 51 10.34 3.65 -26.25
C LYS A 51 11.77 3.42 -25.73
N LYS A 52 11.99 2.31 -25.03
CA LYS A 52 13.29 1.91 -24.47
C LYS A 52 13.49 0.42 -24.61
N GLN A 53 14.70 0.01 -24.98
CA GLN A 53 15.09 -1.41 -24.99
C GLN A 53 15.26 -1.93 -23.55
N ASP A 54 15.08 -3.24 -23.38
CA ASP A 54 15.22 -3.94 -22.10
C ASP A 54 16.55 -3.66 -21.40
N HIS A 55 17.66 -3.73 -22.14
CA HIS A 55 19.01 -3.50 -21.59
C HIS A 55 19.20 -2.08 -21.07
N TYR A 56 18.71 -1.09 -21.81
CA TYR A 56 18.78 0.30 -21.40
C TYR A 56 17.91 0.54 -20.16
N PHE A 57 16.71 -0.06 -20.14
CA PHE A 57 15.77 0.09 -19.05
C PHE A 57 16.31 -0.56 -17.76
N ALA A 58 16.79 -1.81 -17.81
CA ALA A 58 17.38 -2.51 -16.66
C ALA A 58 18.64 -1.83 -16.11
N ALA A 59 19.42 -1.12 -16.95
CA ALA A 59 20.61 -0.40 -16.51
C ALA A 59 20.30 0.92 -15.79
N ASN A 60 19.22 1.60 -16.19
CA ASN A 60 18.94 2.96 -15.73
C ASN A 60 17.72 3.05 -14.80
N PHE A 61 16.93 2.00 -14.69
CA PHE A 61 15.73 1.94 -13.88
C PHE A 61 15.80 0.76 -12.93
N GLU A 62 15.22 0.96 -11.76
CA GLU A 62 14.96 -0.08 -10.78
C GLU A 62 13.46 -0.15 -10.52
N PRO A 63 12.92 -1.31 -10.14
CA PRO A 63 11.53 -1.39 -9.71
C PRO A 63 11.34 -0.35 -8.61
N ALA A 64 10.47 0.63 -8.84
CA ALA A 64 10.01 1.45 -7.74
C ALA A 64 9.18 0.44 -6.96
N MET A 65 9.72 -0.12 -5.88
CA MET A 65 8.97 -0.97 -4.98
C MET A 65 7.63 -0.26 -4.75
N GLN A 66 6.59 -0.74 -5.45
CA GLN A 66 5.29 -0.76 -4.85
C GLN A 66 5.60 -1.54 -3.59
N LYS A 67 5.56 -0.84 -2.44
CA LYS A 67 5.11 -1.50 -1.24
C LYS A 67 3.86 -2.20 -1.71
N SER A 68 3.99 -3.49 -1.95
CA SER A 68 2.85 -4.37 -2.04
C SER A 68 2.04 -4.01 -0.82
N ASP A 69 0.87 -3.42 -1.02
CA ASP A 69 -0.26 -3.47 -0.09
C ASP A 69 -0.77 -4.93 -0.03
N THR A 70 0.17 -5.83 0.14
CA THR A 70 0.08 -7.26 0.43
C THR A 70 1.25 -7.54 1.34
N VAL A 71 1.37 -6.74 2.39
CA VAL A 71 1.84 -7.30 3.62
C VAL A 71 0.57 -7.83 4.26
N GLU A 72 0.31 -9.12 4.07
CA GLU A 72 -0.28 -9.94 5.12
C GLU A 72 0.67 -9.83 6.33
N GLN A 73 0.69 -8.66 6.95
CA GLN A 73 1.20 -8.50 8.28
C GLN A 73 0.05 -9.09 9.09
N LYS A 74 0.15 -10.39 9.34
CA LYS A 74 0.10 -10.88 10.71
C LYS A 74 1.16 -10.11 11.53
N ALA A 75 1.04 -8.79 11.60
CA ALA A 75 1.55 -8.04 12.71
C ALA A 75 0.68 -8.56 13.83
N ASP A 76 1.27 -9.35 14.72
CA ASP A 76 0.60 -9.76 15.94
C ASP A 76 -0.09 -8.53 16.49
N ALA A 77 -1.41 -8.59 16.59
CA ALA A 77 -2.22 -7.45 17.01
C ALA A 77 -1.70 -6.86 18.34
N SER A 78 -0.98 -7.69 19.11
CA SER A 78 -0.26 -7.36 20.34
C SER A 78 0.85 -6.30 20.21
N THR A 79 1.60 -6.25 19.10
CA THR A 79 2.76 -5.35 18.94
C THR A 79 2.38 -3.92 18.54
N ILE A 80 1.16 -3.72 18.02
CA ILE A 80 0.73 -2.40 17.54
C ILE A 80 0.38 -1.50 18.74
N HIS A 81 1.15 -0.43 18.89
CA HIS A 81 0.89 0.61 19.88
C HIS A 81 -0.38 1.39 19.55
N LEU A 82 -1.35 1.33 20.46
CA LEU A 82 -2.60 2.10 20.40
C LEU A 82 -2.57 3.19 21.46
N SER A 83 -2.89 4.42 21.06
CA SER A 83 -3.16 5.52 21.97
C SER A 83 -4.42 5.24 22.80
N PRO A 84 -4.58 5.87 23.98
CA PRO A 84 -5.77 5.68 24.82
C PRO A 84 -7.09 5.88 24.05
N ASN A 85 -7.18 6.97 23.28
CA ASN A 85 -8.36 7.26 22.46
C ASN A 85 -8.61 6.20 21.39
N GLU A 86 -7.57 5.64 20.75
CA GLU A 86 -7.74 4.58 19.76
C GLU A 86 -8.25 3.28 20.40
N LYS A 87 -7.82 2.95 21.63
CA LYS A 87 -8.33 1.79 22.36
C LYS A 87 -9.81 1.96 22.69
N ASP A 88 -10.21 3.14 23.19
CA ASP A 88 -11.60 3.42 23.52
C ASP A 88 -12.51 3.32 22.29
N TRP A 89 -12.05 3.85 21.14
CA TRP A 89 -12.80 3.75 19.89
C TRP A 89 -12.86 2.32 19.36
N LEU A 90 -11.80 1.53 19.50
CA LEU A 90 -11.80 0.12 19.11
C LEU A 90 -12.81 -0.70 19.94
N VAL A 91 -12.89 -0.46 21.25
CA VAL A 91 -13.88 -1.09 22.13
C VAL A 91 -15.31 -0.62 21.81
N LYS A 92 -15.49 0.67 21.51
CA LYS A 92 -16.80 1.18 21.06
C LYS A 92 -17.22 0.55 19.74
N MET A 93 -16.29 0.29 18.81
CA MET A 93 -16.61 -0.42 17.57
C MET A 93 -16.99 -1.86 17.82
N SER A 94 -16.27 -2.59 18.68
CA SER A 94 -16.54 -4.00 18.93
C SER A 94 -17.90 -4.22 19.63
N THR A 95 -18.34 -3.24 20.42
CA THR A 95 -19.63 -3.25 21.12
C THR A 95 -20.79 -2.62 20.34
N ALA A 96 -20.51 -1.90 19.25
CA ALA A 96 -21.52 -1.28 18.41
C ALA A 96 -22.34 -2.30 17.61
N PRO A 97 -23.63 -2.03 17.34
CA PRO A 97 -24.45 -2.86 16.47
C PRO A 97 -23.82 -2.92 15.07
N ARG A 98 -23.64 -4.15 14.55
CA ARG A 98 -22.95 -4.45 13.28
C ARG A 98 -21.44 -4.13 13.26
N GLN A 99 -20.84 -3.84 14.41
CA GLN A 99 -19.42 -3.50 14.55
C GLN A 99 -18.98 -2.32 13.66
N THR A 100 -19.90 -1.38 13.45
CA THR A 100 -19.72 -0.20 12.60
C THR A 100 -19.96 1.08 13.38
N ILE A 101 -19.16 2.10 13.14
CA ILE A 101 -19.37 3.47 13.63
C ILE A 101 -19.66 4.38 12.44
N LYS A 102 -20.66 5.25 12.60
CA LYS A 102 -21.09 6.18 11.56
C LYS A 102 -20.51 7.57 11.85
N LEU A 103 -20.31 8.36 10.80
CA LEU A 103 -19.93 9.77 10.93
C LEU A 103 -20.94 10.60 11.73
N ILE A 104 -22.22 10.18 11.75
CA ILE A 104 -23.31 10.81 12.51
C ILE A 104 -23.05 10.78 14.01
N ASP A 105 -22.25 9.82 14.50
CA ASP A 105 -21.93 9.68 15.92
C ASP A 105 -20.79 10.63 16.37
N GLU A 106 -20.47 11.65 15.55
CA GLU A 106 -19.36 12.60 15.67
C GLU A 106 -18.05 11.95 16.16
N PRO A 107 -17.57 10.90 15.47
CA PRO A 107 -16.45 10.16 16.00
C PRO A 107 -15.14 10.93 15.80
N ASN A 108 -14.18 10.68 16.69
CA ASN A 108 -12.87 11.32 16.59
C ASN A 108 -12.12 10.80 15.35
N LEU A 109 -12.24 11.54 14.24
CA LEU A 109 -11.66 11.18 12.94
C LEU A 109 -10.15 10.93 13.02
N ARG A 110 -9.44 11.61 13.92
CA ARG A 110 -7.99 11.40 14.10
C ARG A 110 -7.70 10.01 14.66
N ALA A 111 -8.47 9.56 15.65
CA ALA A 111 -8.33 8.22 16.22
C ALA A 111 -8.76 7.15 15.21
N LEU A 112 -9.89 7.35 14.52
CA LEU A 112 -10.39 6.42 13.51
C LEU A 112 -9.43 6.25 12.33
N ASN A 113 -8.91 7.35 11.79
CA ASN A 113 -7.91 7.30 10.72
C ASN A 113 -6.59 6.67 11.20
N GLY A 114 -6.26 6.82 12.49
CA GLY A 114 -5.16 6.11 13.14
C GLY A 114 -5.38 4.59 13.14
N LEU A 115 -6.58 4.13 13.51
CA LEU A 115 -6.97 2.72 13.46
C LEU A 115 -6.97 2.15 12.04
N VAL A 116 -7.44 2.93 11.05
CA VAL A 116 -7.42 2.53 9.63
C VAL A 116 -6.00 2.35 9.12
N ARG A 117 -5.10 3.31 9.41
CA ARG A 117 -3.67 3.19 9.04
C ARG A 117 -2.97 2.01 9.69
N LYS A 118 -3.47 1.53 10.82
CA LYS A 118 -2.95 0.38 11.57
C LYS A 118 -3.62 -0.95 11.17
N GLY A 119 -4.55 -0.94 10.23
CA GLY A 119 -5.26 -2.15 9.77
C GLY A 119 -6.31 -2.70 10.76
N MET A 120 -6.66 -1.94 11.81
CA MET A 120 -7.60 -2.34 12.86
C MET A 120 -9.05 -1.98 12.54
N ALA A 121 -9.25 -1.07 11.61
CA ALA A 121 -10.56 -0.66 11.10
C ALA A 121 -10.46 -0.38 9.58
N THR A 122 -11.57 -0.47 8.87
CA THR A 122 -11.68 -0.08 7.46
C THR A 122 -12.66 1.07 7.33
N SER A 123 -12.31 2.07 6.52
CA SER A 123 -13.26 3.12 6.17
C SER A 123 -14.04 2.71 4.92
N VAL A 124 -15.36 2.74 5.02
CA VAL A 124 -16.27 2.48 3.91
C VAL A 124 -16.85 3.83 3.48
N HIS A 125 -16.48 4.26 2.27
CA HIS A 125 -16.89 5.53 1.63
C HIS A 125 -16.64 6.81 2.46
N GLY A 126 -15.74 6.79 3.44
CA GLY A 126 -15.41 7.97 4.26
C GLY A 126 -16.50 8.36 5.28
N THR A 127 -17.59 7.60 5.37
CA THR A 127 -18.75 7.87 6.22
C THR A 127 -18.95 6.82 7.30
N PHE A 128 -18.38 5.63 7.12
CA PHE A 128 -18.49 4.51 8.04
C PHE A 128 -17.11 3.94 8.34
N TRP A 129 -16.93 3.47 9.56
CA TRP A 129 -15.77 2.68 9.97
C TRP A 129 -16.25 1.33 10.46
N THR A 130 -15.68 0.26 9.91
CA THR A 130 -15.96 -1.11 10.32
C THR A 130 -14.72 -1.66 10.99
N ILE A 131 -14.88 -2.37 12.11
CA ILE A 131 -13.75 -3.07 12.72
C ILE A 131 -13.27 -4.20 11.79
N THR A 132 -11.96 -4.45 11.73
CA THR A 132 -11.40 -5.62 11.03
C THR A 132 -11.27 -6.80 11.98
N ASP A 133 -11.06 -8.01 11.46
CA ASP A 133 -10.77 -9.20 12.28
C ASP A 133 -9.55 -8.99 13.20
N LEU A 134 -8.54 -8.24 12.73
CA LEU A 134 -7.38 -7.84 13.54
C LEU A 134 -7.78 -6.91 14.70
N GLY A 135 -8.69 -5.96 14.46
CA GLY A 135 -9.25 -5.10 15.49
C GLY A 135 -10.03 -5.89 16.54
N VAL A 136 -10.83 -6.87 16.10
CA VAL A 136 -11.57 -7.76 17.00
C VAL A 136 -10.62 -8.60 17.86
N GLN A 137 -9.60 -9.21 17.26
CA GLN A 137 -8.57 -9.95 17.99
C GLN A 137 -7.84 -9.05 19.00
N ARG A 138 -7.54 -7.80 18.64
CA ARG A 138 -6.92 -6.84 19.56
C ARG A 138 -7.83 -6.49 20.73
N CYS A 139 -9.14 -6.32 20.50
CA CYS A 139 -10.11 -6.13 21.59
C CYS A 139 -10.08 -7.29 22.58
N THR A 140 -9.97 -8.54 22.11
CA THR A 140 -9.86 -9.72 22.98
C THR A 140 -8.54 -9.83 23.74
N THR A 141 -7.54 -9.02 23.41
CA THR A 141 -6.27 -8.94 24.16
C THR A 141 -6.23 -7.73 25.11
N ILE A 142 -7.14 -6.77 24.95
CA ILE A 142 -7.24 -5.57 25.80
C ILE A 142 -8.07 -5.87 27.06
N TYR A 143 -9.01 -6.80 26.98
CA TYR A 143 -9.79 -7.38 28.08
C TYR A 143 -9.32 -8.81 28.34
#